data_AF-A0A0L0C2V1-F1
#
_entry.id   AF-A0A0L0C2V1-F1
#
_cell.length_a   1.000
_cell.length_b   1.000
_cell.length_c   1.000
_cell.angle_alpha   90.00
_cell.angle_beta   90.00
_cell.angle_gamma   90.00
#
_symmetry.space_group_name_H-M   'P 1'
#
loop_
_entity.id
_entity.type
_entity.pdbx_description
1 polymer ?
#
loop_
_entity_poly.entity_id
_entity_poly.type
_entity_poly.pdbx_seq_one_letter_code
_entity_poly.pdbx_strand_id
1 'polypeptide(L)'
;MDLILEVADHFVFDKAYATLFPVSTSSTINHMAATASGTVTSSTAEHIVSTIKQELPKYASLVANWTGPKATRYGAAPTYYFPVTEFASQSILLRDNIVRQSLTLFLITTFFGWVLYLGTALFSYLFIYDHDNFNHPKFLKNQVRMEIHRAVTAIPTMTLLTLP
;
A
#
# COMPACT_ATOMS: atom_id res chain seq x y z
N MET A 1 -9.96 1.44 9.91
CA MET A 1 -9.22 1.64 8.66
C MET A 1 -7.72 1.57 8.94
N ASP A 2 -7.22 2.42 9.83
CA ASP A 2 -5.80 2.57 10.18
C ASP A 2 -5.15 1.27 10.68
N LEU A 3 -5.85 0.46 11.48
CA LEU A 3 -5.33 -0.83 11.95
C LEU A 3 -5.10 -1.83 10.82
N ILE A 4 -5.97 -1.85 9.81
CA ILE A 4 -5.81 -2.75 8.65
C ILE A 4 -4.60 -2.31 7.84
N LEU A 5 -4.44 -0.99 7.64
CA LEU A 5 -3.27 -0.42 6.97
C LEU A 5 -1.99 -0.72 7.77
N GLU A 6 -2.01 -0.59 9.09
CA GLU A 6 -0.85 -0.85 9.96
C GLU A 6 -0.37 -2.29 9.85
N VAL A 7 -1.29 -3.25 9.95
CA VAL A 7 -1.00 -4.68 9.79
C VAL A 7 -0.46 -4.95 8.39
N ALA A 8 -1.14 -4.45 7.35
CA ALA A 8 -0.76 -4.73 5.98
C ALA A 8 0.58 -4.11 5.58
N ASP A 9 0.84 -2.86 5.99
CA ASP A 9 2.12 -2.18 5.79
C ASP A 9 3.25 -2.92 6.49
N HIS A 10 3.07 -3.26 7.78
CA HIS A 10 4.09 -3.93 8.57
C HIS A 10 4.54 -5.27 7.96
N PHE A 11 3.61 -6.09 7.46
CA PHE A 11 3.94 -7.42 6.94
C PHE A 11 4.34 -7.44 5.46
N VAL A 12 3.68 -6.66 4.61
CA VAL A 12 3.77 -6.80 3.15
C VAL A 12 4.15 -5.49 2.47
N PHE A 13 3.37 -4.43 2.70
CA PHE A 13 3.44 -3.27 1.83
C PHE A 13 4.67 -2.39 2.07
N ASP A 14 5.23 -2.30 3.29
CA ASP A 14 6.48 -1.56 3.48
C ASP A 14 7.63 -2.11 2.62
N LYS A 15 7.72 -3.45 2.52
CA LYS A 15 8.72 -4.11 1.66
C LYS A 15 8.42 -3.86 0.19
N ALA A 16 7.15 -3.99 -0.22
CA ALA A 16 6.74 -3.77 -1.61
C ALA A 16 6.97 -2.32 -2.06
N TYR A 17 6.65 -1.33 -1.23
CA TYR A 17 6.87 0.08 -1.56
C TYR A 17 8.37 0.43 -1.55
N ALA A 18 9.16 -0.11 -0.63
CA ALA A 18 10.60 0.10 -0.62
C ALA A 18 11.30 -0.44 -1.87
N THR A 19 10.83 -1.57 -2.41
CA THR A 19 11.39 -2.15 -3.64
C THR A 19 10.91 -1.45 -4.91
N LEU A 20 9.64 -1.04 -4.97
CA LEU A 20 9.07 -0.36 -6.13
C LEU A 20 9.47 1.12 -6.24
N PHE A 21 9.60 1.80 -5.10
CA PHE A 21 9.85 3.24 -5.03
C PHE A 21 10.97 3.59 -4.02
N PRO A 22 12.22 3.18 -4.28
CA PRO A 22 13.33 3.43 -3.36
C PRO A 22 13.66 4.91 -3.24
N VAL A 23 13.95 5.39 -2.03
CA VAL A 23 14.34 6.78 -1.72
C VAL A 23 15.57 7.24 -2.50
N SER A 24 16.45 6.32 -2.91
CA SER A 24 17.62 6.60 -3.74
C SER A 24 17.24 7.37 -5.01
N THR A 25 16.10 7.06 -5.62
CA THR A 25 15.62 7.73 -6.84
C THR A 25 15.37 9.23 -6.60
N SER A 26 14.75 9.60 -5.47
CA SER A 26 14.51 11.02 -5.13
C SER A 26 15.80 11.75 -4.79
N SER A 27 16.74 11.12 -4.09
CA SER A 27 18.03 11.73 -3.78
C SER A 27 18.87 12.01 -5.02
N THR A 28 18.83 11.11 -6.01
CA THR A 28 19.50 11.29 -7.31
C THR A 28 18.88 12.43 -8.10
N ILE A 29 17.54 12.52 -8.15
CA ILE A 29 16.85 13.61 -8.85
C ILE A 29 17.19 14.97 -8.23
N ASN A 30 17.17 15.09 -6.90
CA ASN A 30 17.51 16.33 -6.21
C ASN A 30 18.99 16.72 -6.40
N HIS A 31 19.90 15.75 -6.42
CA HIS A 31 21.32 15.99 -6.67
C HIS A 31 21.58 16.41 -8.12
N MET A 32 20.88 15.82 -9.09
CA MET A 32 20.94 16.23 -10.51
C MET A 32 20.36 17.63 -10.71
N ALA A 33 19.25 17.96 -10.05
CA ALA A 33 18.65 19.29 -10.08
C ALA A 33 19.54 20.36 -9.41
N ALA A 34 20.15 20.05 -8.26
CA ALA A 34 21.08 20.95 -7.58
C ALA A 34 22.38 21.16 -8.38
N THR A 35 22.85 20.13 -9.09
CA THR A 35 23.99 20.24 -10.01
C THR A 35 23.64 21.11 -11.23
N ALA A 36 22.41 21.03 -11.72
CA ALA A 36 21.91 21.87 -12.82
C ALA A 36 21.66 23.34 -12.41
N SER A 37 21.38 23.61 -11.13
CA SER A 37 21.14 24.98 -10.62
C SER A 37 22.39 25.71 -10.13
N GLY A 38 23.58 25.09 -10.18
CA GLY A 38 24.88 25.76 -10.05
C GLY A 38 25.18 26.44 -8.70
N THR A 39 25.85 25.71 -7.79
CA THR A 39 27.02 26.13 -6.96
C THR A 39 27.17 25.16 -5.78
N VAL A 40 27.83 24.03 -6.02
CA VAL A 40 28.36 23.17 -4.96
C VAL A 40 29.70 22.63 -5.43
N THR A 41 30.80 23.04 -4.80
CA THR A 41 32.13 22.47 -5.06
C THR A 41 32.22 21.08 -4.43
N SER A 42 32.74 20.12 -5.21
CA SER A 42 32.62 18.68 -4.94
C SER A 42 33.21 18.23 -3.60
N SER A 43 34.29 18.85 -3.11
CA SER A 43 35.01 18.41 -1.91
C SER A 43 34.28 18.72 -0.58
N THR A 44 33.59 19.85 -0.48
CA THR A 44 32.87 20.24 0.75
C THR A 44 31.53 19.51 0.85
N ALA A 45 30.88 19.25 -0.28
CA ALA A 45 29.65 18.46 -0.34
C ALA A 45 29.87 16.99 0.03
N GLU A 46 30.96 16.38 -0.42
CA GLU A 46 31.27 14.99 -0.08
C GLU A 46 31.49 14.79 1.42
N HIS A 47 32.09 15.76 2.10
CA HIS A 47 32.29 15.72 3.55
C HIS A 47 30.99 15.93 4.35
N ILE A 48 30.10 16.82 3.91
CA ILE A 48 28.79 17.03 4.57
C ILE A 48 27.87 15.83 4.33
N VAL A 49 27.85 15.29 3.11
CA VAL A 49 27.01 14.13 2.74
C VAL A 49 27.45 12.86 3.47
N SER A 50 28.75 12.61 3.62
CA SER A 50 29.26 11.45 4.36
C SER A 50 28.93 11.53 5.86
N THR A 51 29.05 12.71 6.46
CA THR A 51 28.71 12.95 7.87
C THR A 51 27.21 12.76 8.14
N ILE A 52 26.34 13.27 7.26
CA ILE A 52 24.89 13.09 7.38
C ILE A 52 24.50 11.61 7.22
N LYS A 53 25.10 10.90 6.25
CA LYS A 53 24.85 9.47 6.04
C LYS A 53 25.24 8.60 7.24
N GLN A 54 26.28 8.99 7.98
CA GLN A 54 26.77 8.27 9.14
C GLN A 54 25.87 8.44 10.38
N GLU A 55 25.27 9.62 10.56
CA GLU A 55 24.41 9.91 11.72
C GLU A 55 22.92 9.62 11.46
N LEU A 56 22.50 9.46 10.20
CA LEU A 56 21.14 9.09 9.81
C LEU A 56 20.59 7.82 10.52
N PRO A 57 21.33 6.70 10.64
CA PRO A 57 20.84 5.51 11.34
C PRO A 57 20.69 5.71 12.87
N LYS A 58 21.49 6.58 13.49
CA LYS A 58 21.33 6.96 14.91
C LYS A 58 20.00 7.68 15.15
N TYR A 59 19.70 8.70 14.34
CA TYR A 59 18.43 9.41 14.44
C TYR A 59 17.24 8.53 14.04
N ALA A 60 17.41 7.64 13.05
CA ALA A 60 16.39 6.65 12.68
C ALA A 60 16.05 5.69 13.84
N SER A 61 17.05 5.22 14.59
CA SER A 61 16.84 4.35 15.75
C SER A 61 16.17 5.07 16.94
N LEU A 62 16.45 6.37 17.11
CA LEU A 62 15.79 7.22 18.11
C LEU A 62 14.32 7.50 17.77
N VAL A 63 14.01 7.72 16.49
CA VAL A 63 12.62 7.82 16.00
C VAL A 63 11.89 6.48 16.12
N ALA A 64 12.57 5.36 15.83
CA ALA A 64 12.02 4.02 15.99
C ALA A 64 11.68 3.67 17.46
N ASN A 65 12.46 4.21 18.41
CA ASN A 65 12.28 4.00 19.85
C ASN A 65 11.53 5.15 20.54
N TRP A 66 11.00 6.13 19.80
CA TRP A 66 10.30 7.26 20.41
C TRP A 66 8.91 6.83 20.89
N THR A 67 8.78 6.62 22.20
CA THR A 67 7.52 6.28 22.89
C THR A 67 6.69 7.53 23.23
N GLY A 68 6.66 8.53 22.34
CA GLY A 68 5.85 9.72 22.54
C GLY A 68 4.34 9.44 22.44
N PRO A 69 3.49 10.46 22.60
CA PRO A 69 2.04 10.30 22.47
C PRO A 69 1.73 9.61 21.14
N LYS A 70 1.03 8.47 21.20
CA LYS A 70 0.62 7.73 19.99
C LYS A 70 -0.05 8.70 19.02
N ALA A 71 0.40 8.69 17.78
CA ALA A 71 -0.04 9.69 16.82
C ALA A 71 -1.56 9.59 16.60
N THR A 72 -2.23 10.74 16.52
CA THR A 72 -3.66 10.82 16.20
C THR A 72 -3.96 10.50 14.74
N ARG A 73 -2.92 10.34 13.90
CA ARG A 73 -3.00 10.08 12.47
C ARG A 73 -2.14 8.87 12.10
N TYR A 74 -2.68 8.00 11.25
CA TYR A 74 -1.93 6.89 10.69
C TYR A 74 -0.66 7.36 9.95
N GLY A 75 0.45 6.65 10.15
CA GLY A 75 1.74 6.96 9.52
C GLY A 75 2.61 7.98 10.26
N ALA A 76 2.08 8.74 11.22
CA ALA A 76 2.88 9.56 12.12
C ALA A 76 3.40 8.70 13.30
N ALA A 77 4.69 8.83 13.63
CA ALA A 77 5.31 8.03 14.69
C ALA A 77 4.90 8.50 16.11
N PRO A 78 4.79 7.60 17.11
CA PRO A 78 4.80 6.14 17.00
C PRO A 78 3.40 5.58 16.68
N THR A 79 3.37 4.51 15.87
CA THR A 79 2.17 3.74 15.50
C THR A 79 1.54 3.02 16.70
N TYR A 80 0.28 2.59 16.57
CA TYR A 80 -0.52 2.15 17.73
C TYR A 80 -0.11 0.80 18.31
N TYR A 81 0.23 -0.17 17.46
CA TYR A 81 0.42 -1.58 17.85
C TYR A 81 1.75 -2.17 17.41
N PHE A 82 2.25 -1.79 16.22
CA PHE A 82 3.48 -2.32 15.66
C PHE A 82 4.55 -1.23 15.54
N PRO A 83 5.83 -1.56 15.79
CA PRO A 83 6.91 -0.64 15.51
C PRO A 83 7.01 -0.37 14.00
N VAL A 84 7.54 0.80 13.66
CA VAL A 84 7.86 1.15 12.28
C VAL A 84 8.97 0.21 11.79
N THR A 85 8.76 -0.42 10.64
CA THR A 85 9.76 -1.32 10.05
C THR A 85 10.86 -0.53 9.35
N GLU A 86 12.06 -1.11 9.22
CA GLU A 86 13.21 -0.49 8.55
C GLU A 86 12.93 -0.08 7.10
N PHE A 87 12.02 -0.81 6.43
CA PHE A 87 11.63 -0.55 5.04
C PHE A 87 10.71 0.65 4.89
N ALA A 88 10.00 1.08 5.96
CA ALA A 88 9.04 2.17 5.87
C ALA A 88 9.70 3.51 5.49
N SER A 89 10.95 3.72 5.92
CA SER A 89 11.76 4.91 5.59
C SER A 89 12.55 4.78 4.29
N GLN A 90 12.54 3.60 3.65
CA GLN A 90 13.28 3.34 2.41
C GLN A 90 12.43 3.57 1.16
N SER A 91 11.13 3.80 1.32
CA SER A 91 10.19 4.19 0.26
C SER A 91 10.04 5.71 0.17
N ILE A 92 9.94 6.25 -1.05
CA ILE A 92 9.59 7.65 -1.31
C ILE A 92 8.20 7.98 -0.74
N LEU A 93 7.30 7.00 -0.79
CA LEU A 93 5.96 7.09 -0.22
C LEU A 93 5.99 6.64 1.24
N LEU A 94 6.07 7.61 2.16
CA LEU A 94 5.89 7.38 3.59
C LEU A 94 4.47 6.89 3.90
N ARG A 95 4.29 6.26 5.07
CA ARG A 95 3.02 5.69 5.53
C ARG A 95 1.91 6.74 5.72
N ASP A 96 2.25 8.00 5.93
CA ASP A 96 1.31 9.11 6.10
C ASP A 96 0.78 9.68 4.76
N ASN A 97 1.38 9.28 3.63
CA ASN A 97 1.00 9.77 2.32
C ASN A 97 -0.35 9.20 1.89
N ILE A 98 -1.30 10.08 1.58
CA ILE A 98 -2.65 9.70 1.16
C ILE A 98 -2.66 8.79 -0.08
N VAL A 99 -1.74 9.00 -1.04
CA VAL A 99 -1.67 8.19 -2.26
C VAL A 99 -1.33 6.73 -1.91
N ARG A 100 -0.40 6.54 -0.97
CA ARG A 100 -0.05 5.20 -0.49
C ARG A 100 -1.21 4.57 0.26
N GLN A 101 -1.82 5.31 1.17
CA GLN A 101 -2.96 4.82 1.96
C GLN A 101 -4.12 4.41 1.05
N SER A 102 -4.50 5.25 0.09
CA SER A 102 -5.59 4.95 -0.86
C SER A 102 -5.24 3.76 -1.76
N LEU A 103 -3.99 3.61 -2.23
CA LEU A 103 -3.57 2.46 -3.03
C LEU A 103 -3.59 1.15 -2.21
N THR A 104 -3.00 1.16 -1.01
CA THR A 104 -3.01 0.00 -0.10
C THR A 104 -4.45 -0.40 0.23
N LEU A 105 -5.30 0.58 0.57
CA LEU A 105 -6.71 0.34 0.90
C LEU A 105 -7.47 -0.23 -0.30
N PHE A 106 -7.25 0.32 -1.50
CA PHE A 106 -7.85 -0.16 -2.74
C PHE A 106 -7.52 -1.64 -3.00
N LEU A 107 -6.23 -2.00 -2.89
CA LEU A 107 -5.77 -3.37 -3.13
C LEU A 107 -6.36 -4.35 -2.13
N ILE A 108 -6.29 -4.03 -0.83
CA ILE A 108 -6.80 -4.90 0.23
C ILE A 108 -8.31 -5.07 0.09
N THR A 109 -9.04 -3.98 -0.06
CA THR A 109 -10.51 -4.01 -0.11
C THR A 109 -11.00 -4.75 -1.35
N THR A 110 -10.38 -4.52 -2.50
CA THR A 110 -10.72 -5.24 -3.75
C THR A 110 -10.44 -6.74 -3.61
N PHE A 111 -9.27 -7.10 -3.09
CA PHE A 111 -8.89 -8.51 -2.91
C PHE A 111 -9.84 -9.25 -1.97
N PHE A 112 -10.09 -8.71 -0.78
CA PHE A 112 -11.04 -9.32 0.17
C PHE A 112 -12.47 -9.31 -0.37
N GLY A 113 -12.86 -8.29 -1.13
CA GLY A 113 -14.14 -8.24 -1.83
C GLY A 113 -14.31 -9.41 -2.79
N TRP A 114 -13.29 -9.73 -3.60
CA TRP A 114 -13.30 -10.90 -4.46
C TRP A 114 -13.35 -12.20 -3.67
N VAL A 115 -12.55 -12.36 -2.62
CA VAL A 115 -12.52 -13.57 -1.80
C VAL A 115 -13.87 -13.82 -1.14
N LEU A 116 -14.47 -12.80 -0.53
CA LEU A 116 -15.77 -12.93 0.14
C LEU A 116 -16.89 -13.20 -0.87
N TYR A 117 -16.95 -12.43 -1.96
CA TYR A 117 -18.00 -12.59 -2.96
C TYR A 117 -17.88 -13.93 -3.69
N LEU A 118 -16.72 -14.25 -4.26
CA LEU A 118 -16.54 -15.49 -5.01
C LEU A 118 -16.53 -16.71 -4.10
N GLY A 119 -16.01 -16.61 -2.88
CA GLY A 119 -16.03 -17.71 -1.91
C GLY A 119 -17.45 -18.06 -1.47
N THR A 120 -18.26 -17.06 -1.11
CA THR A 120 -19.67 -17.28 -0.75
C THR A 120 -20.51 -17.71 -1.95
N ALA A 121 -20.28 -17.13 -3.13
CA ALA A 121 -20.95 -17.54 -4.36
C ALA A 121 -20.60 -18.98 -4.74
N LEU A 122 -19.33 -19.38 -4.62
CA LEU A 122 -18.90 -20.76 -4.86
C LEU A 122 -19.57 -21.73 -3.89
N PHE A 123 -19.60 -21.39 -2.59
CA PHE A 123 -20.30 -22.20 -1.59
C PHE A 123 -21.79 -22.33 -1.94
N SER A 124 -22.47 -21.24 -2.28
CA SER A 124 -23.87 -21.26 -2.68
C SER A 124 -24.09 -22.09 -3.96
N TYR A 125 -23.18 -21.99 -4.93
CA TYR A 125 -23.26 -22.74 -6.18
C TYR A 125 -23.15 -24.25 -5.97
N LEU A 126 -22.27 -24.69 -5.07
CA LEU A 126 -22.04 -26.12 -4.83
C LEU A 126 -23.13 -26.76 -3.95
N PHE A 127 -23.58 -26.07 -2.90
CA PHE A 127 -24.41 -26.70 -1.85
C PHE A 127 -25.89 -26.32 -1.91
N ILE A 128 -26.22 -25.14 -2.44
CA ILE A 128 -27.58 -24.58 -2.34
C ILE A 128 -28.24 -24.48 -3.73
N TYR A 129 -27.45 -24.27 -4.78
CA TYR A 129 -27.97 -23.95 -6.11
C TYR A 129 -28.52 -25.18 -6.85
N ASP A 130 -29.76 -25.06 -7.31
CA ASP A 130 -30.39 -26.04 -8.20
C ASP A 130 -29.90 -25.87 -9.64
N HIS A 131 -29.23 -26.90 -10.14
CA HIS A 131 -28.66 -26.95 -11.48
C HIS A 131 -29.72 -27.22 -12.57
N ASP A 132 -30.94 -27.63 -12.24
CA ASP A 132 -32.01 -27.82 -13.22
C ASP A 132 -32.43 -26.49 -13.88
N ASN A 133 -32.11 -25.36 -13.24
CA ASN A 133 -32.30 -24.02 -13.79
C ASN A 133 -31.58 -23.80 -15.14
N PHE A 134 -30.53 -24.57 -15.46
CA PHE A 134 -29.85 -24.48 -16.75
C PHE A 134 -30.75 -24.84 -17.94
N ASN A 135 -31.82 -25.62 -17.71
CA ASN A 135 -32.77 -26.02 -18.74
C ASN A 135 -33.94 -25.03 -18.91
N HIS A 136 -34.01 -24.00 -18.07
CA HIS A 136 -35.10 -23.04 -18.12
C HIS A 136 -35.08 -22.23 -19.43
N PRO A 137 -36.21 -22.01 -20.12
CA PRO A 137 -36.25 -21.36 -21.44
C PRO A 137 -35.75 -19.91 -21.46
N LYS A 138 -35.63 -19.26 -20.28
CA LYS A 138 -35.06 -17.91 -20.12
C LYS A 138 -33.61 -17.91 -19.61
N PHE A 139 -32.97 -19.08 -19.46
CA PHE A 139 -31.59 -19.16 -19.01
C PHE A 139 -30.64 -18.62 -20.09
N LEU A 140 -29.81 -17.65 -19.72
CA LEU A 140 -28.92 -17.00 -20.68
C LEU A 140 -27.70 -17.89 -20.98
N LYS A 141 -27.21 -17.86 -22.22
CA LYS A 141 -25.99 -18.57 -22.59
C LYS A 141 -24.81 -18.05 -21.77
N ASN A 142 -24.10 -18.94 -21.08
CA ASN A 142 -22.99 -18.60 -20.20
C ASN A 142 -23.36 -17.61 -19.07
N GLN A 143 -24.59 -17.65 -18.56
CA GLN A 143 -25.06 -16.74 -17.51
C GLN A 143 -24.11 -16.67 -16.31
N VAL A 144 -23.65 -17.82 -15.81
CA VAL A 144 -22.69 -17.91 -14.71
C VAL A 144 -21.41 -17.13 -15.01
N ARG A 145 -20.89 -17.21 -16.25
CA ARG A 145 -19.71 -16.44 -16.66
C ARG A 145 -19.99 -14.94 -16.68
N MET A 146 -21.18 -14.52 -17.11
CA MET A 146 -21.57 -13.11 -17.12
C MET A 146 -21.70 -12.55 -15.71
N GLU A 147 -22.25 -13.32 -14.78
CA GLU A 147 -22.38 -12.94 -13.37
C GLU A 147 -21.01 -12.81 -12.71
N ILE A 148 -20.11 -13.78 -12.92
CA ILE A 148 -18.73 -13.71 -12.44
C ILE A 148 -18.01 -12.50 -13.04
N HIS A 149 -18.14 -12.27 -14.36
CA HIS A 149 -17.51 -11.12 -15.01
C HIS A 149 -18.02 -9.79 -14.45
N ARG A 150 -19.34 -9.67 -14.22
CA ARG A 150 -19.93 -8.46 -13.65
C ARG A 150 -19.45 -8.23 -12.22
N ALA A 151 -19.35 -9.27 -11.40
CA ALA A 151 -18.85 -9.14 -10.04
C ALA A 151 -17.36 -8.74 -9.99
N VAL A 152 -16.52 -9.44 -10.75
CA VAL A 152 -15.06 -9.19 -10.78
C VAL A 152 -14.75 -7.78 -11.28
N THR A 153 -15.52 -7.25 -12.23
CA THR A 153 -15.36 -5.87 -12.73
C THR A 153 -15.99 -4.82 -11.83
N ALA A 154 -17.15 -5.08 -11.22
CA ALA A 154 -17.84 -4.09 -10.39
C ALA A 154 -17.16 -3.82 -9.04
N ILE A 155 -16.61 -4.85 -8.39
CA ILE A 155 -15.94 -4.72 -7.08
C ILE A 155 -14.82 -3.66 -7.09
N PRO A 156 -13.81 -3.71 -7.99
CA PRO A 156 -12.78 -2.68 -8.03
C PRO A 156 -13.33 -1.31 -8.41
N THR A 157 -14.28 -1.22 -9.34
CA THR A 157 -14.87 0.06 -9.74
C THR A 157 -15.57 0.76 -8.58
N MET A 158 -16.37 0.03 -7.81
CA MET A 158 -17.04 0.58 -6.62
C MET A 158 -16.02 0.94 -5.54
N THR A 159 -15.03 0.08 -5.30
CA THR A 159 -13.96 0.33 -4.32
C THR A 159 -13.21 1.63 -4.64
N LEU A 160 -12.89 1.86 -5.92
CA LEU A 160 -12.20 3.05 -6.39
C LEU A 160 -12.96 4.34 -6.07
N LEU A 161 -14.29 4.33 -6.22
CA LEU A 161 -15.16 5.48 -5.93
C LEU A 161 -15.31 5.76 -4.43
N THR A 162 -14.90 4.83 -3.57
CA THR A 162 -14.98 4.95 -2.10
C THR A 162 -13.65 5.30 -1.44
N LEU A 163 -12.58 5.50 -2.22
CA LEU A 163 -11.27 5.90 -1.68
C LEU A 163 -11.30 7.34 -1.16
N PRO A 164 -10.54 7.64 -0.08
CA PRO A 164 -10.38 9.00 0.44
C PRO A 164 -9.45 9.86 -0.43
#